data_AF-A0A060X978-F1
#
_entry.id   AF-A0A060X978-F1
#
_cell.length_a   1.000
_cell.length_b   1.000
_cell.length_c   1.000
_cell.angle_alpha   90.00
_cell.angle_beta   90.00
_cell.angle_gamma   90.00
#
_symmetry.space_group_name_H-M   'P 1'
#
loop_
_entity.id
_entity.type
_entity.pdbx_description
1 polymer ?
#
loop_
_entity_poly.entity_id
_entity_poly.type
_entity_poly.pdbx_seq_one_letter_code
_entity_poly.pdbx_strand_id
1 'polypeptide(L)'
;MDIGPFGAMIIGFVAGIVSTLGFKFLTPILASSLGIQDTCGVHNLHGMPGILGGIAGIVAVALGKKKGSAAMQGAALASSLGFALVGGTITGLIMKLPFWGQPPDQNCFDDSIYWEVPGEEEEEGEESLAHGDQKAEA
;
A
#
# COMPACT_ATOMS: atom_id res chain seq x y z
N MET A 1 -24.39 -2.77 14.33
CA MET A 1 -24.29 -1.30 14.22
C MET A 1 -25.43 -0.90 13.33
N ASP A 2 -26.38 -0.15 13.85
CA ASP A 2 -27.57 0.22 13.09
C ASP A 2 -27.43 1.66 12.55
N ILE A 3 -26.50 1.83 11.60
CA ILE A 3 -26.17 3.13 10.99
C ILE A 3 -27.16 3.55 9.87
N GLY A 4 -28.05 2.64 9.47
CA GLY A 4 -28.99 2.84 8.37
C GLY A 4 -28.31 3.00 7.00
N PRO A 5 -29.08 2.87 5.90
CA PRO A 5 -28.55 2.93 4.54
C PRO A 5 -27.93 4.30 4.22
N PHE A 6 -28.57 5.39 4.66
CA PHE A 6 -28.06 6.75 4.42
C PHE A 6 -26.72 7.01 5.12
N GLY A 7 -26.57 6.57 6.37
CA GLY A 7 -25.31 6.67 7.10
C GLY A 7 -24.19 5.85 6.44
N ALA A 8 -24.50 4.64 5.96
CA ALA A 8 -23.56 3.82 5.23
C ALA A 8 -23.09 4.47 3.91
N MET A 9 -24.00 5.08 3.15
CA MET A 9 -23.65 5.78 1.91
C MET A 9 -22.74 6.99 2.17
N ILE A 10 -22.99 7.77 3.24
CA ILE A 10 -22.13 8.89 3.63
C ILE A 10 -20.72 8.40 3.97
N ILE A 11 -20.60 7.35 4.79
CA ILE A 11 -19.30 6.79 5.17
C ILE A 11 -18.52 6.34 3.92
N GLY A 12 -19.18 5.63 3.00
CA GLY A 12 -18.57 5.19 1.74
C GLY A 12 -18.15 6.36 0.84
N PHE A 13 -19.00 7.38 0.70
CA PHE A 13 -18.69 8.57 -0.08
C PHE A 13 -17.47 9.32 0.47
N VAL A 14 -17.42 9.56 1.78
CA VAL A 14 -16.29 10.23 2.43
C VAL A 14 -15.02 9.37 2.33
N ALA A 15 -15.11 8.06 2.55
CA ALA A 15 -13.98 7.15 2.39
C ALA A 15 -13.41 7.15 0.96
N GLY A 16 -14.27 7.21 -0.06
CA GLY A 16 -13.87 7.33 -1.46
C GLY A 16 -13.12 8.63 -1.75
N ILE A 17 -13.60 9.76 -1.24
CA ILE A 17 -12.91 11.06 -1.36
C ILE A 17 -11.54 11.00 -0.67
N VAL A 18 -11.49 10.51 0.58
CA VAL A 18 -10.23 10.40 1.33
C VAL A 18 -9.23 9.50 0.59
N SER A 19 -9.69 8.37 0.06
CA SER A 19 -8.84 7.44 -0.68
C SER A 19 -8.28 8.08 -1.95
N THR A 20 -9.13 8.65 -2.80
CA THR A 20 -8.72 9.28 -4.08
C THR A 20 -7.78 10.47 -3.89
N LEU A 21 -8.05 11.33 -2.91
CA LEU A 21 -7.13 12.42 -2.54
C LEU A 21 -5.82 11.87 -1.96
N GLY A 22 -5.89 10.78 -1.20
CA GLY A 22 -4.72 10.06 -0.70
C GLY A 22 -3.80 9.59 -1.82
N PHE A 23 -4.35 8.89 -2.82
CA PHE A 23 -3.59 8.46 -4.00
C PHE A 23 -2.97 9.64 -4.75
N LYS A 24 -3.73 10.72 -4.94
CA LYS A 24 -3.26 11.86 -5.73
C LYS A 24 -2.22 12.73 -5.01
N PHE A 25 -2.37 12.94 -3.70
CA PHE A 25 -1.60 13.94 -2.96
C PHE A 25 -0.79 13.35 -1.81
N LEU A 26 -1.31 12.36 -1.08
CA LEU A 26 -0.62 11.82 0.08
C LEU A 26 0.49 10.84 -0.31
N THR A 27 0.24 9.90 -1.24
CA THR A 27 1.26 8.96 -1.73
C THR A 27 2.55 9.66 -2.17
N PRO A 28 2.52 10.69 -3.04
CA PRO A 28 3.76 11.34 -3.45
C PRO A 28 4.48 12.02 -2.28
N ILE A 29 3.75 12.61 -1.32
CA ILE A 29 4.36 13.22 -0.12
C ILE A 29 5.02 12.16 0.77
N LEU A 30 4.36 11.01 0.97
CA LEU A 30 4.91 9.91 1.76
C LEU A 30 6.20 9.38 1.13
N ALA A 31 6.21 9.22 -0.19
CA ALA A 31 7.39 8.77 -0.93
C ALA A 31 8.52 9.82 -0.89
N SER A 32 8.24 11.10 -1.17
CA SER A 32 9.27 12.14 -1.31
C SER A 32 9.80 12.67 0.03
N SER A 33 8.94 12.76 1.05
CA SER A 33 9.25 13.45 2.30
C SER A 33 9.51 12.50 3.47
N LEU A 34 8.86 11.33 3.47
CA LEU A 34 9.02 10.33 4.54
C LEU A 34 9.77 9.08 4.08
N GLY A 35 10.06 8.94 2.78
CA GLY A 35 10.72 7.75 2.22
C GLY A 35 9.87 6.48 2.30
N ILE A 36 8.54 6.61 2.44
CA ILE A 36 7.63 5.47 2.55
C ILE A 36 7.12 5.13 1.15
N GLN A 37 7.64 4.05 0.58
CA GLN A 37 7.20 3.52 -0.72
C GLN A 37 5.98 2.61 -0.52
N ASP A 38 4.83 3.05 -1.00
CA ASP A 38 3.56 2.31 -0.93
C ASP A 38 3.09 1.94 -2.35
N THR A 39 3.63 0.85 -2.89
CA THR A 39 3.46 0.41 -4.29
C THR A 39 2.00 0.36 -4.73
N CYS A 40 1.12 -0.17 -3.89
CA CYS A 40 -0.31 -0.32 -4.21
C CYS A 40 -1.18 0.78 -3.59
N GLY A 41 -0.59 1.74 -2.87
CA GLY A 41 -1.34 2.74 -2.10
C GLY A 41 -2.22 2.12 -1.00
N VAL A 42 -1.76 1.04 -0.35
CA VAL A 42 -2.53 0.34 0.68
C VAL A 42 -2.86 1.24 1.87
N HIS A 43 -2.05 2.27 2.13
CA HIS A 43 -2.35 3.28 3.13
C HIS A 43 -3.63 4.06 2.79
N ASN A 44 -3.83 4.40 1.51
CA ASN A 44 -4.99 5.18 1.05
C ASN A 44 -6.25 4.36 0.88
N LEU A 45 -6.12 3.06 0.58
CA LEU A 45 -7.26 2.17 0.37
C LEU A 45 -7.68 1.42 1.65
N HIS A 46 -6.72 0.90 2.41
CA HIS A 46 -6.99 0.10 3.60
C HIS A 46 -6.78 0.91 4.88
N GLY A 47 -5.66 1.63 4.99
CA GLY A 47 -5.28 2.35 6.20
C GLY A 47 -6.27 3.46 6.58
N MET A 48 -6.33 4.53 5.78
CA MET A 48 -7.17 5.69 6.07
C MET A 48 -8.68 5.34 6.07
N PRO A 49 -9.24 4.61 5.09
CA PRO A 49 -10.63 4.18 5.14
C PRO A 49 -10.94 3.25 6.33
N GLY A 50 -9.99 2.38 6.71
CA GLY A 50 -10.12 1.52 7.89
C GLY A 50 -10.20 2.31 9.20
N ILE A 51 -9.33 3.32 9.37
CA ILE A 51 -9.38 4.23 10.53
C ILE A 51 -10.71 5.00 10.55
N LEU A 52 -11.16 5.51 9.41
CA LEU A 52 -12.45 6.19 9.29
C LEU A 52 -13.62 5.27 9.69
N GLY A 53 -13.61 4.02 9.24
CA GLY A 53 -14.59 3.00 9.64
C GLY A 53 -14.54 2.70 11.14
N GLY A 54 -13.34 2.62 11.73
CA GLY A 54 -13.15 2.47 13.17
C GLY A 54 -13.74 3.62 13.97
N ILE A 55 -13.47 4.87 13.56
CA ILE A 55 -14.05 6.09 14.16
C ILE A 55 -15.56 6.10 14.02
N ALA A 56 -16.10 5.76 12.84
CA ALA A 56 -17.55 5.65 12.64
C ALA A 56 -18.19 4.62 13.59
N GLY A 57 -17.50 3.51 13.86
CA GLY A 57 -17.91 2.53 14.86
C GLY A 57 -17.99 3.12 16.27
N ILE A 58 -16.96 3.86 16.69
CA ILE A 58 -16.88 4.51 18.01
C ILE A 58 -18.05 5.48 18.16
N VAL A 59 -18.28 6.32 17.15
CA VAL A 59 -19.40 7.27 17.11
C VAL A 59 -20.74 6.53 17.17
N ALA A 60 -20.91 5.44 16.43
CA ALA A 60 -22.14 4.66 16.47
C ALA A 60 -22.44 4.07 17.86
N VAL A 61 -21.42 3.67 18.63
CA VAL A 61 -21.63 3.23 20.02
C VAL A 61 -21.94 4.41 20.93
N ALA A 62 -21.21 5.52 20.79
CA ALA A 62 -21.43 6.72 21.60
C ALA A 62 -22.84 7.30 21.43
N LEU A 63 -23.42 7.17 20.23
CA LEU A 63 -24.79 7.58 19.92
C LEU A 63 -25.85 6.51 20.22
N GLY A 64 -25.49 5.38 20.85
CA GLY A 64 -26.42 4.30 21.19
C GLY A 64 -26.92 3.46 20.01
N LYS A 65 -26.37 3.64 18.80
CA LYS A 65 -26.72 2.88 17.57
C LYS A 65 -26.08 1.49 17.52
N LYS A 66 -25.22 1.16 18.48
CA LYS A 66 -24.63 -0.16 18.69
C LYS A 66 -24.42 -0.37 20.18
N LYS A 67 -24.87 -1.51 20.73
CA LYS A 67 -24.54 -1.91 22.10
C LYS A 67 -23.03 -2.14 22.23
N GLY A 68 -22.43 -1.60 23.27
CA GLY A 68 -21.01 -1.75 23.56
C GLY A 68 -20.45 -0.54 24.29
N SER A 69 -19.13 -0.48 24.40
CA SER A 69 -18.40 0.65 24.98
C SER A 69 -17.60 1.36 23.89
N ALA A 70 -17.79 2.67 23.76
CA ALA A 70 -17.02 3.51 22.85
C ALA A 70 -15.53 3.49 23.23
N ALA A 71 -15.22 3.47 24.53
CA ALA A 71 -13.87 3.32 25.04
C ALA A 71 -13.24 1.98 24.62
N MET A 72 -14.00 0.88 24.67
CA MET A 72 -13.51 -0.43 24.21
C MET A 72 -13.25 -0.46 22.70
N GLN A 73 -14.07 0.21 21.89
CA GLN A 73 -13.80 0.33 20.45
C GLN A 73 -12.60 1.23 20.16
N GLY A 74 -12.43 2.33 20.90
CA GLY A 74 -11.23 3.16 20.82
C GLY A 74 -9.98 2.39 21.20
N ALA A 75 -10.03 1.62 22.29
CA ALA A 75 -8.94 0.76 22.73
C ALA A 75 -8.62 -0.32 21.68
N ALA A 76 -9.63 -0.91 21.04
CA ALA A 76 -9.44 -1.87 19.95
C ALA A 76 -8.77 -1.24 18.72
N LEU A 77 -9.20 -0.04 18.30
CA LEU A 77 -8.56 0.67 17.19
C LEU A 77 -7.10 1.02 17.53
N ALA A 78 -6.86 1.55 18.72
CA ALA A 78 -5.51 1.91 19.18
C ALA A 78 -4.61 0.68 19.29
N SER A 79 -5.11 -0.45 19.80
CA SER A 79 -4.34 -1.68 19.90
C SER A 79 -4.03 -2.24 18.51
N SER A 80 -5.00 -2.25 17.58
CA SER A 80 -4.75 -2.67 16.19
C SER A 80 -3.65 -1.84 15.53
N LEU A 81 -3.66 -0.52 15.70
CA LEU A 81 -2.60 0.36 15.18
C LEU A 81 -1.25 0.08 15.86
N GLY A 82 -1.24 -0.11 17.18
CA GLY A 82 -0.03 -0.44 17.93
C GLY A 82 0.61 -1.76 17.48
N PHE A 83 -0.20 -2.82 17.36
CA PHE A 83 0.28 -4.11 16.86
C PHE A 83 0.75 -4.05 15.41
N ALA A 84 0.05 -3.31 14.54
CA ALA A 84 0.46 -3.13 13.16
C ALA A 84 1.82 -2.42 13.05
N LEU A 85 2.04 -1.35 13.82
CA LEU A 85 3.31 -0.61 13.83
C LEU A 85 4.46 -1.45 14.39
N VAL A 86 4.27 -2.07 15.55
CA VAL A 86 5.32 -2.87 16.21
C VAL A 86 5.62 -4.11 15.38
N GLY A 87 4.59 -4.87 14.99
CA GLY A 87 4.75 -6.08 14.19
C GLY A 87 5.36 -5.78 12.83
N GLY A 88 4.85 -4.77 12.12
CA GLY A 88 5.39 -4.36 10.82
C GLY A 88 6.85 -3.89 10.89
N THR A 89 7.23 -3.16 11.95
CA THR A 89 8.62 -2.73 12.14
C THR A 89 9.55 -3.92 12.41
N ILE A 90 9.14 -4.85 13.29
CA ILE A 90 9.91 -6.06 13.58
C ILE A 90 10.08 -6.90 12.32
N THR A 91 8.99 -7.16 11.60
CA THR A 91 9.04 -7.90 10.34
C THR A 91 9.91 -7.19 9.30
N GLY A 92 9.78 -5.87 9.15
CA GLY A 92 10.62 -5.10 8.24
C GLY A 92 12.11 -5.18 8.57
N LEU A 93 12.48 -5.17 9.86
CA LEU A 93 13.87 -5.36 10.28
C LEU A 93 14.40 -6.77 9.98
N ILE A 94 13.56 -7.80 10.13
CA ILE A 94 13.91 -9.18 9.75
C ILE A 94 14.10 -9.30 8.24
N MET A 95 13.20 -8.70 7.45
CA MET A 95 13.29 -8.72 5.97
C MET A 95 14.49 -7.94 5.43
N LYS A 96 15.05 -6.99 6.18
CA LYS A 96 16.28 -6.27 5.79
C LYS A 96 17.55 -7.14 5.79
N LEU A 97 17.51 -8.36 6.29
CA LEU A 97 18.69 -9.25 6.26
C LEU A 97 18.98 -9.72 4.82
N PRO A 98 20.25 -9.79 4.38
CA PRO A 98 20.59 -9.92 2.95
C PRO A 98 20.56 -11.36 2.39
N PHE A 99 19.89 -12.31 3.04
CA PHE A 99 19.90 -13.73 2.63
C PHE A 99 18.55 -14.23 2.08
N TRP A 100 17.57 -13.34 1.91
CA TRP A 100 16.23 -13.69 1.42
C TRP A 100 16.10 -13.68 -0.11
N GLY A 101 17.18 -13.38 -0.85
CA GLY A 101 17.15 -13.33 -2.32
C GLY A 101 16.36 -12.14 -2.89
N GLN A 102 16.31 -11.02 -2.17
CA GLN A 102 15.67 -9.77 -2.61
C GLN A 102 16.42 -9.11 -3.78
N PRO A 103 15.70 -8.47 -4.72
CA PRO A 103 16.32 -7.89 -5.90
C PRO A 103 17.08 -6.61 -5.53
N PRO A 104 18.09 -6.20 -6.33
CA PRO A 104 18.62 -4.85 -6.26
C PRO A 104 17.53 -3.81 -6.54
N ASP A 105 17.62 -2.61 -5.93
CA ASP A 105 16.61 -1.55 -6.08
C ASP A 105 16.31 -1.18 -7.55
N GLN A 106 17.29 -1.34 -8.44
CA GLN A 106 17.14 -1.05 -9.88
C GLN A 106 16.28 -2.09 -10.63
N ASN A 107 16.15 -3.29 -10.08
CA ASN A 107 15.43 -4.42 -10.67
C ASN A 107 14.15 -4.74 -9.87
N CYS A 108 13.69 -3.82 -9.02
CA CYS A 108 12.36 -3.95 -8.42
C CYS A 108 11.29 -3.88 -9.52
N PHE A 109 10.25 -4.70 -9.38
CA PHE A 109 9.13 -4.82 -10.33
C PHE A 109 9.49 -5.45 -11.70
N ASP A 110 10.61 -6.14 -11.75
CA ASP A 110 11.06 -6.92 -12.90
C ASP A 110 10.86 -8.41 -12.63
N ASP A 111 10.01 -9.05 -13.45
CA ASP A 111 9.65 -10.45 -13.27
C ASP A 111 10.78 -11.41 -13.71
N SER A 112 11.70 -10.97 -14.60
CA SER A 112 12.82 -11.78 -15.13
C SER A 112 13.79 -12.25 -14.05
N ILE A 113 13.86 -11.54 -12.93
CA ILE A 113 14.72 -11.89 -11.78
C ILE A 113 14.32 -13.24 -11.16
N TYR A 114 13.06 -13.62 -11.26
CA TYR A 114 12.52 -14.82 -10.61
C TYR A 114 11.84 -15.80 -11.56
N TRP A 115 11.55 -15.38 -12.78
CA TRP A 115 10.79 -16.17 -13.76
C TRP A 115 11.49 -16.14 -15.11
N GLU A 116 11.35 -17.24 -15.85
CA GLU A 116 11.69 -17.27 -17.27
C GLU A 116 10.60 -16.49 -18.03
N VAL A 117 10.97 -15.41 -18.71
CA VAL A 117 10.04 -14.53 -19.43
C VAL A 117 10.05 -14.86 -20.93
N PRO A 118 8.89 -15.07 -21.57
CA PRO A 118 8.85 -15.31 -23.02
C PRO A 118 9.35 -14.10 -23.81
N GLY A 119 10.41 -14.27 -24.61
CA GLY A 119 10.87 -13.26 -25.58
C GLY A 119 12.23 -12.61 -25.29
N GLU A 120 12.83 -12.79 -24.12
CA GLU A 120 14.14 -12.18 -23.81
C GLU A 120 15.32 -12.80 -24.58
N GLU A 121 15.20 -14.06 -25.04
CA GLU A 121 16.19 -14.69 -25.93
C GLU A 121 16.22 -14.08 -27.36
N GLU A 122 15.15 -13.38 -27.78
CA GLU A 122 15.04 -12.80 -29.13
C GLU A 122 15.54 -11.35 -29.20
N GLU A 123 15.37 -10.54 -28.14
CA GLU A 123 15.74 -9.11 -28.12
C GLU A 123 17.26 -8.88 -27.96
N GLU A 124 18.00 -9.73 -27.22
CA GLU A 124 19.47 -9.65 -27.16
C GLU A 124 20.13 -9.88 -28.54
N GLY A 125 19.46 -10.65 -29.41
CA GLY A 125 19.89 -10.88 -30.79
C GLY A 125 19.72 -9.66 -31.69
N GLU A 126 18.62 -8.92 -31.54
CA GLU A 126 18.32 -7.74 -32.35
C GLU A 126 19.10 -6.49 -31.91
N GLU A 127 19.31 -6.27 -30.60
CA GLU A 127 20.16 -5.16 -30.14
C GLU A 127 21.64 -5.35 -30.49
N SER A 128 22.14 -6.59 -30.45
CA SER A 128 23.50 -6.93 -30.90
C SER A 128 23.71 -6.67 -32.39
N LEU A 129 22.70 -6.96 -33.22
CA LEU A 129 22.72 -6.69 -34.67
C LEU A 129 22.63 -5.18 -34.97
N ALA A 130 21.80 -4.43 -34.25
CA ALA A 130 21.69 -2.98 -34.42
C ALA A 130 22.95 -2.21 -33.96
N HIS A 131 23.68 -2.72 -32.96
CA HIS A 131 24.95 -2.13 -32.49
C HIS A 131 26.18 -2.58 -33.31
N GLY A 132 26.07 -3.70 -34.04
CA GLY A 132 27.09 -4.18 -34.98
C GLY A 132 27.16 -3.35 -36.26
N ASP A 133 26.03 -2.88 -36.78
CA ASP A 133 25.98 -2.12 -38.03
C ASP A 133 26.45 -0.66 -37.89
N GLN A 134 26.33 -0.04 -36.71
CA GLN A 134 26.82 1.33 -36.49
C GLN A 134 28.35 1.45 -36.40
N LYS A 135 29.08 0.34 -36.21
CA LYS A 135 30.56 0.34 -36.24
C LYS A 135 31.15 -0.01 -37.61
N ALA A 136 30.33 -0.38 -38.59
CA ALA A 136 30.79 -0.75 -39.93
C ALA A 136 30.81 0.43 -40.93
N GLU A 137 30.22 1.58 -40.58
CA GLU A 137 30.26 2.83 -41.35
C GLU A 137 30.99 3.95 -40.58
N ALA A 138 32.32 3.84 -40.45
CA ALA A 138 33.22 4.96 -40.13
C ALA A 138 34.63 4.70 -40.68
#